data_AF-A0A1I2IA80-F1
#
_entry.id   AF-A0A1I2IA80-F1
#
_cell.length_a   1.000
_cell.length_b   1.000
_cell.length_c   1.000
_cell.angle_alpha   90.00
_cell.angle_beta   90.00
_cell.angle_gamma   90.00
#
_symmetry.space_group_name_H-M   'P 1'
#
loop_
_entity.id
_entity.type
_entity.pdbx_description
1 polymer ?
#
loop_
_entity_poly.entity_id
_entity_poly.type
_entity_poly.pdbx_seq_one_letter_code
_entity_poly.pdbx_strand_id
1 'polypeptide(L)'
;MRQFLWYLIFALSLFIGYQGYVNAQNFRETQGEARNAVCKALNQTPEACELAGNAEPNGHSTGVTGRTYQFQTKGGSYLAECKREYTFFGAWSCTARSGSLM
;
A
#
# COMPACT_ATOMS: atom_id res chain seq x y z
N MET A 1 -17.88 -34.73 -7.73
CA MET A 1 -18.42 -33.41 -7.28
C MET A 1 -17.80 -32.94 -5.96
N ARG A 2 -17.92 -33.69 -4.84
CA ARG A 2 -17.40 -33.24 -3.52
C ARG A 2 -15.89 -33.05 -3.44
N GLN A 3 -15.09 -33.89 -4.10
CA GLN A 3 -13.61 -33.76 -4.15
C GLN A 3 -13.15 -32.54 -4.97
N PHE A 4 -13.87 -32.22 -6.06
CA PHE A 4 -13.57 -31.05 -6.90
C PHE A 4 -13.70 -29.73 -6.11
N LEU A 5 -14.74 -29.61 -5.28
CA LEU A 5 -14.94 -28.43 -4.42
C LEU A 5 -13.79 -28.23 -3.43
N TRP A 6 -13.26 -29.31 -2.85
CA TRP A 6 -12.12 -29.22 -1.94
C TRP A 6 -10.84 -28.75 -2.63
N TYR A 7 -10.55 -29.26 -3.82
CA TYR A 7 -9.41 -28.79 -4.60
C TYR A 7 -9.56 -27.33 -5.03
N LEU A 8 -10.77 -26.89 -5.36
CA LEU A 8 -11.04 -25.49 -5.70
C LEU A 8 -10.79 -24.56 -4.50
N ILE A 9 -11.29 -24.92 -3.31
CA ILE A 9 -11.05 -24.16 -2.08
C ILE A 9 -9.56 -24.11 -1.78
N PHE A 10 -8.87 -25.25 -1.86
CA PHE A 10 -7.43 -25.32 -1.62
C PHE A 10 -6.63 -24.43 -2.59
N ALA A 11 -6.96 -24.46 -3.89
CA ALA A 11 -6.33 -23.61 -4.88
C ALA A 11 -6.55 -22.12 -4.61
N LEU A 12 -7.77 -21.72 -4.21
CA LEU A 12 -8.07 -20.34 -3.82
C LEU A 12 -7.30 -19.90 -2.57
N SER A 13 -7.19 -20.77 -1.56
CA SER A 13 -6.39 -20.48 -0.36
C SER A 13 -4.91 -20.27 -0.68
N LEU A 14 -4.33 -21.13 -1.53
CA LEU A 14 -2.95 -20.95 -2.00
C LEU A 14 -2.77 -19.64 -2.76
N PHE A 15 -3.72 -19.30 -3.63
CA PHE A 15 -3.69 -18.06 -4.39
C PHE A 15 -3.71 -16.82 -3.48
N ILE A 16 -4.62 -16.76 -2.51
CA ILE A 16 -4.71 -15.64 -1.55
C ILE A 16 -3.42 -15.53 -0.72
N GLY A 17 -2.89 -16.67 -0.25
CA GLY A 17 -1.62 -16.71 0.49
C GLY A 17 -0.44 -16.18 -0.34
N TYR A 18 -0.36 -16.59 -1.60
CA TYR A 18 0.66 -16.11 -2.53
C TYR A 18 0.57 -14.59 -2.77
N GLN A 19 -0.64 -14.06 -2.98
CA GLN A 19 -0.84 -12.61 -3.15
C GLN A 19 -0.40 -11.83 -1.90
N GLY A 20 -0.73 -12.33 -0.71
CA GLY A 20 -0.28 -11.73 0.55
C GLY A 20 1.25 -11.72 0.68
N TYR A 21 1.91 -12.84 0.34
CA TYR A 21 3.36 -12.96 0.37
C TYR A 21 4.05 -11.98 -0.60
N VAL A 22 3.61 -11.93 -1.87
CA VAL A 22 4.18 -11.02 -2.87
C VAL A 22 3.94 -9.55 -2.47
N ASN A 23 2.77 -9.24 -1.94
CA ASN A 23 2.48 -7.89 -1.46
C ASN A 23 3.36 -7.50 -0.27
N ALA A 24 3.77 -8.43 0.60
CA ALA A 24 4.68 -8.15 1.71
C ALA A 24 6.12 -7.85 1.26
N GLN A 25 6.61 -8.48 0.18
CA GLN A 25 8.00 -8.32 -0.26
C GLN A 25 8.28 -7.00 -0.98
N ASN A 26 7.39 -6.59 -1.87
CA ASN A 26 7.68 -5.51 -2.83
C ASN A 26 7.32 -4.10 -2.31
N PHE A 27 7.50 -3.84 -1.01
CA PHE A 27 7.00 -2.61 -0.37
C PHE A 27 7.65 -1.31 -0.89
N ARG A 28 8.85 -1.37 -1.48
CA ARG A 28 9.54 -0.19 -2.03
C ARG A 28 8.94 0.29 -3.34
N GLU A 29 8.30 -0.59 -4.11
CA GLU A 29 7.71 -0.24 -5.42
C GLU A 29 6.63 0.85 -5.30
N THR A 30 5.80 0.77 -4.27
CA THR A 30 4.67 1.69 -4.06
C THR A 30 5.01 2.87 -3.16
N GLN A 31 6.23 2.92 -2.63
CA GLN A 31 6.65 3.96 -1.69
C GLN A 31 6.67 5.35 -2.34
N GLY A 32 7.13 5.43 -3.60
CA GLY A 32 7.13 6.70 -4.35
C GLY A 32 5.73 7.23 -4.60
N GLU A 33 4.78 6.36 -4.95
CA GLU A 33 3.37 6.72 -5.12
C GLU A 33 2.72 7.12 -3.79
N ALA A 34 3.03 6.40 -2.70
CA ALA A 34 2.57 6.71 -1.36
C ALA A 34 3.03 8.10 -0.92
N ARG A 35 4.31 8.43 -1.14
CA ARG A 35 4.85 9.77 -0.91
C ARG A 35 4.09 10.82 -1.72
N ASN A 36 3.92 10.60 -3.01
CA ASN A 36 3.23 11.55 -3.89
C ASN A 36 1.79 11.80 -3.45
N ALA A 37 1.11 10.78 -2.92
CA ALA A 37 -0.23 10.93 -2.35
C ALA A 37 -0.23 11.82 -1.10
N VAL A 38 0.77 11.70 -0.20
CA VAL A 38 0.92 12.59 0.97
C VAL A 38 1.20 14.02 0.51
N CYS A 39 2.10 14.21 -0.45
CA CYS A 39 2.42 15.52 -1.01
C CYS A 39 1.17 16.20 -1.59
N LYS A 40 0.34 15.44 -2.33
CA LYS A 40 -0.94 15.92 -2.85
C LYS A 40 -1.91 16.29 -1.73
N ALA A 41 -1.98 15.51 -0.65
CA ALA A 41 -2.81 15.84 0.52
C ALA A 41 -2.33 17.09 1.27
N LEU A 42 -1.03 17.39 1.23
CA LEU A 42 -0.45 18.64 1.74
C LEU A 42 -0.63 19.84 0.79
N ASN A 43 -1.34 19.68 -0.34
CA ASN A 43 -1.44 20.68 -1.42
C ASN A 43 -0.08 21.12 -1.99
N GLN A 44 0.90 20.22 -2.00
CA GLN A 44 2.23 20.44 -2.56
C GLN A 44 2.41 19.64 -3.86
N THR A 45 3.17 20.17 -4.82
CA THR A 45 3.57 19.37 -5.98
C THR A 45 4.63 18.33 -5.58
N PRO A 46 4.77 17.20 -6.29
CA PRO A 46 5.78 16.20 -5.96
C PRO A 46 7.21 16.74 -5.94
N GLU A 47 7.53 17.78 -6.71
CA GLU A 47 8.85 18.44 -6.72
C GLU A 47 9.04 19.41 -5.55
N ALA A 48 7.98 20.08 -5.10
CA ALA A 48 8.00 21.04 -4.00
C ALA A 48 7.67 20.43 -2.63
N CYS A 49 7.41 19.12 -2.60
CA CYS A 49 7.01 18.42 -1.40
C CYS A 49 8.15 18.34 -0.38
N GLU A 50 7.83 18.56 0.89
CA GLU A 50 8.83 18.53 1.96
C GLU A 50 9.42 17.14 2.22
N LEU A 51 8.72 16.08 1.81
CA LEU A 51 9.26 14.73 1.80
C LEU A 51 10.24 14.62 0.63
N ALA A 52 11.51 14.30 0.87
CA ALA A 52 12.48 14.05 -0.20
C ALA A 52 11.98 12.97 -1.18
N GLY A 53 12.45 12.98 -2.44
CA GLY A 53 12.03 12.02 -3.47
C GLY A 53 12.25 10.55 -3.08
N ASN A 54 13.20 10.30 -2.19
CA ASN A 54 13.54 9.00 -1.61
C ASN A 54 13.12 8.87 -0.13
N ALA A 55 12.22 9.72 0.37
CA ALA A 55 11.80 9.69 1.76
C ALA A 55 11.27 8.30 2.13
N GLU A 56 11.85 7.70 3.16
CA GLU A 56 11.41 6.42 3.69
C GLU A 56 10.23 6.61 4.66
N PRO A 57 9.22 5.74 4.61
CA PRO A 57 8.11 5.78 5.54
C PRO A 57 8.60 5.40 6.93
N ASN A 58 8.12 6.10 7.95
CA ASN A 58 8.43 5.82 9.36
C ASN A 58 7.90 4.47 9.82
N GLY A 59 6.86 3.97 9.16
CA GLY A 59 6.27 2.66 9.39
C GLY A 59 5.42 2.25 8.20
N HIS A 60 5.20 0.96 8.06
CA HIS A 60 4.26 0.45 7.06
C HIS A 60 3.51 -0.77 7.60
N SER A 61 2.31 -0.97 7.09
CA SER A 61 1.49 -2.14 7.33
C SER A 61 1.03 -2.71 6.00
N THR A 62 1.12 -4.02 5.84
CA THR A 62 0.77 -4.69 4.58
C THR A 62 -0.35 -5.69 4.84
N GLY A 63 -1.43 -5.53 4.09
CA GLY A 63 -2.50 -6.52 3.99
C GLY A 63 -2.40 -7.33 2.70
N VAL A 64 -3.35 -8.25 2.52
CA VAL A 64 -3.38 -9.09 1.31
C VAL A 64 -3.70 -8.26 0.05
N THR A 65 -4.46 -7.17 0.18
CA THR A 65 -4.99 -6.40 -0.96
C THR A 65 -4.47 -4.96 -1.02
N GLY A 66 -3.61 -4.56 -0.09
CA GLY A 66 -3.18 -3.18 0.03
C GLY A 66 -2.05 -2.97 1.03
N ARG A 67 -1.53 -1.76 1.03
CA ARG A 67 -0.43 -1.33 1.88
C ARG A 67 -0.74 0.03 2.47
N THR A 68 -0.34 0.25 3.70
CA THR A 68 -0.43 1.55 4.37
C THR A 68 0.95 1.98 4.78
N TYR A 69 1.32 3.20 4.44
CA TYR A 69 2.59 3.81 4.78
C TYR A 69 2.37 5.01 5.68
N GLN A 70 3.17 5.13 6.72
CA GLN A 70 3.19 6.31 7.57
C GLN A 70 4.36 7.20 7.21
N PHE A 71 4.08 8.48 6.98
CA PHE A 71 5.07 9.51 6.79
C PHE A 71 4.93 10.56 7.89
N GLN A 72 6.06 11.02 8.42
CA GLN A 72 6.08 12.19 9.30
C GLN A 72 6.36 13.43 8.47
N THR A 73 5.44 14.39 8.59
CA THR A 73 5.50 15.69 7.92
C THR A 73 5.67 16.76 9.00
N LYS A 74 6.08 17.98 8.65
CA LYS A 74 6.13 19.11 9.59
C LYS A 74 4.75 19.43 10.18
N GLY A 75 3.69 19.14 9.41
CA GLY A 75 2.29 19.32 9.81
C GLY A 75 1.69 18.14 10.59
N GLY A 76 2.48 17.10 10.91
CA GLY A 76 2.03 15.92 11.65
C GLY A 76 2.16 14.61 10.87
N SER A 77 1.59 13.54 11.41
CA SER A 77 1.65 12.21 10.78
C SER A 77 0.60 12.07 9.69
N TYR A 78 1.00 11.47 8.56
CA TYR A 78 0.11 11.11 7.45
C TYR A 78 0.20 9.63 7.13
N LEU A 79 -0.94 9.07 6.75
CA LEU A 79 -1.08 7.70 6.27
C LEU A 79 -1.39 7.72 4.77
N ALA A 80 -0.54 7.10 3.97
CA ALA A 80 -0.80 6.81 2.57
C ALA A 80 -1.27 5.36 2.43
N GLU A 81 -2.52 5.18 2.03
CA GLU A 81 -3.10 3.88 1.74
C GLU A 81 -3.03 3.62 0.24
N CYS A 82 -2.27 2.61 -0.14
CA CYS A 82 -2.12 2.14 -1.49
C CYS A 82 -2.92 0.85 -1.67
N LYS A 83 -3.84 0.84 -2.64
CA LYS A 83 -4.61 -0.34 -3.03
C LYS A 83 -4.43 -0.58 -4.52
N ARG A 84 -4.55 -1.84 -4.94
CA ARG A 84 -4.57 -2.16 -6.36
C ARG A 84 -5.95 -1.84 -6.95
N GLU A 85 -5.97 -1.44 -8.22
CA GLU A 85 -7.20 -1.16 -8.96
C GLU A 85 -8.16 -2.36 -8.97
N TYR A 86 -7.62 -3.56 -9.18
CA TYR A 86 -8.32 -4.82 -8.95
C TYR A 86 -7.77 -5.44 -7.67
N THR A 87 -8.63 -6.09 -6.86
CA THR A 87 -8.32 -6.61 -5.50
C THR A 87 -6.95 -7.29 -5.34
N PHE A 88 -6.43 -7.92 -6.40
CA PHE A 88 -5.09 -8.54 -6.44
C PHE A 88 -4.20 -8.10 -7.61
N PHE A 89 -4.69 -7.30 -8.57
CA PHE A 89 -3.98 -7.01 -9.83
C PHE A 89 -4.18 -5.55 -10.28
N GLY A 90 -3.38 -5.11 -11.26
CA GLY A 90 -3.49 -3.78 -11.84
C GLY A 90 -2.59 -2.73 -11.17
N ALA A 91 -2.75 -1.49 -11.62
CA ALA A 91 -1.98 -0.36 -11.14
C ALA A 91 -2.27 -0.08 -9.66
N TRP A 92 -1.27 0.45 -8.98
CA TRP A 92 -1.43 0.92 -7.62
C TRP A 92 -2.06 2.31 -7.64
N SER A 93 -2.96 2.54 -6.68
CA SER A 93 -3.56 3.83 -6.44
C SER A 93 -3.43 4.14 -4.96
N CYS A 94 -2.76 5.24 -4.66
CA CYS A 94 -2.49 5.67 -3.29
C CYS A 94 -3.29 6.92 -2.94
N THR A 95 -3.93 6.89 -1.78
CA THR A 95 -4.65 8.03 -1.19
C THR A 95 -4.10 8.32 0.19
N ALA A 96 -3.89 9.59 0.52
CA ALA A 96 -3.37 9.98 1.82
C ALA A 96 -4.44 10.61 2.72
N ARG A 97 -4.30 10.37 4.03
CA ARG A 97 -5.11 10.96 5.09
C ARG A 97 -4.24 11.33 6.28
N SER A 98 -4.60 12.36 7.02
CA SER A 98 -3.95 12.69 8.29
C SER A 98 -4.19 11.58 9.32
N GLY A 99 -3.14 11.12 10.00
CA GLY A 99 -3.24 10.04 10.99
C GLY A 99 -1.91 9.34 11.24
N SER A 100 -1.91 8.40 12.19
CA SER A 100 -0.76 7.54 12.51
C SER A 100 -1.22 6.09 12.51
N LEU A 101 -0.32 5.16 12.17
CA LEU A 101 -0.46 3.77 12.56
C LEU A 101 -0.39 3.79 14.08
N MET A 102 -1.45 3.29 14.73
CA MET A 102 -1.51 3.15 16.19
C MET A 102 -0.54 2.08 16.64
#